data_AF-A0A1F9Q5R3-F1
#
_entry.id   AF-A0A1F9Q5R3-F1
#
_cell.length_a   1.000
_cell.length_b   1.000
_cell.length_c   1.000
_cell.angle_alpha   90.00
_cell.angle_beta   90.00
_cell.angle_gamma   90.00
#
_symmetry.space_group_name_H-M   'P 1'
#
loop_
_entity.id
_entity.type
_entity.pdbx_description
1 polymer ?
#
loop_
_entity_poly.entity_id
_entity_poly.type
_entity_poly.pdbx_seq_one_letter_code
_entity_poly.pdbx_strand_id
1 'polypeptide(L)'
;VLIKSLMQFETRKIQIVHSPFNPANRSIIRPDILIPWRIDNFPEEWHVSVCDCFIPGGHLTRSIFEGLALPEEKPDGEFVEKAFIHCLENSMEQLGYLLFKPQGNSKYADIKDYLTEWEEDDQDAGLL
;
A
#
# COMPACT_ATOMS: atom_id res chain seq x y z
N VAL A 1 5.72 0.76 12.21
CA VAL A 1 5.43 1.83 13.19
C VAL A 1 5.36 3.19 12.51
N LEU A 2 6.38 3.59 11.75
CA LEU A 2 6.40 4.88 11.05
C LEU A 2 5.21 5.06 10.08
N ILE A 3 4.90 4.05 9.27
CA ILE A 3 3.83 4.11 8.27
C ILE A 3 2.45 4.29 8.91
N LYS A 4 2.12 3.52 9.95
CA LYS A 4 0.89 3.70 10.74
C LYS A 4 0.75 5.14 11.27
N SER A 5 1.85 5.73 11.75
CA SER A 5 1.86 7.11 12.26
C SER A 5 1.70 8.14 11.15
N LEU A 6 2.39 7.96 10.01
CA LEU A 6 2.28 8.84 8.84
C LEU A 6 0.85 8.87 8.29
N MET A 7 0.16 7.73 8.32
CA MET A 7 -1.21 7.59 7.85
C MET A 7 -2.25 7.97 8.90
N GLN A 8 -1.83 8.43 10.08
CA GLN A 8 -2.70 8.73 11.21
C GLN A 8 -3.64 7.55 11.55
N PHE A 9 -3.15 6.32 11.38
CA PHE A 9 -3.96 5.10 11.45
C PHE A 9 -4.69 4.98 12.79
N GLU A 10 -3.99 5.31 13.88
CA GLU A 10 -4.55 5.32 15.24
C GLU A 10 -5.51 6.50 15.47
N THR A 11 -5.17 7.69 14.99
CA THR A 11 -5.98 8.91 15.17
C THR A 11 -7.31 8.84 14.42
N ARG A 12 -7.30 8.28 13.20
CA ARG A 12 -8.49 8.03 12.38
C ARG A 12 -9.24 6.76 12.79
N LYS A 13 -8.76 6.04 13.82
CA LYS A 13 -9.33 4.79 14.33
C LYS A 13 -9.56 3.76 13.22
N ILE A 14 -8.59 3.65 12.32
CA ILE A 14 -8.63 2.70 11.22
C ILE A 14 -8.43 1.29 11.80
N GLN A 15 -9.24 0.34 11.34
CA GLN A 15 -9.16 -1.05 11.79
C GLN A 15 -9.39 -2.00 10.62
N ILE A 16 -8.67 -3.12 10.59
CA ILE A 16 -8.95 -4.18 9.62
C ILE A 16 -9.96 -5.13 10.25
N VAL A 17 -11.14 -5.17 9.64
CA VAL A 17 -12.27 -5.95 10.13
C VAL A 17 -12.68 -6.96 9.09
N HIS A 18 -13.16 -8.11 9.57
CA HIS A 18 -13.76 -9.08 8.68
C HIS A 18 -15.01 -8.45 8.05
N SER A 19 -15.03 -8.37 6.72
CA SER A 19 -16.18 -7.85 6.01
C SER A 19 -17.33 -8.87 6.16
N PRO A 20 -18.62 -8.47 6.18
CA PRO A 20 -19.73 -9.40 5.98
C PRO A 20 -19.72 -9.91 4.53
N PHE A 21 -18.67 -10.63 4.20
CA PHE A 21 -18.43 -11.26 2.93
C PHE A 21 -19.40 -12.43 2.85
N ASN A 22 -20.44 -12.29 2.04
CA ASN A 22 -21.32 -13.39 1.73
C ASN A 22 -20.77 -14.14 0.50
N PRO A 23 -20.05 -15.27 0.66
CA PRO A 23 -19.51 -16.03 -0.48
C PRO A 23 -20.62 -16.58 -1.41
N ALA A 24 -21.88 -16.62 -0.95
CA ALA A 24 -23.00 -17.16 -1.73
C ALA A 24 -23.68 -16.12 -2.65
N ASN A 25 -23.42 -14.81 -2.48
CA ASN A 25 -24.11 -13.78 -3.26
C ASN A 25 -23.52 -13.59 -4.68
N ARG A 26 -23.91 -14.42 -5.64
CA ARG A 26 -23.40 -14.38 -7.03
C ARG A 26 -24.02 -13.29 -7.92
N SER A 27 -24.85 -12.41 -7.36
CA SER A 27 -25.61 -11.41 -8.15
C SER A 27 -24.77 -10.24 -8.68
N ILE A 28 -23.61 -9.99 -8.07
CA ILE A 28 -22.70 -8.92 -8.44
C ILE A 28 -21.45 -9.57 -9.03
N ILE A 29 -21.09 -9.20 -10.26
CA ILE A 29 -19.83 -9.58 -10.90
C ILE A 29 -18.71 -9.11 -9.96
N ARG A 30 -18.13 -10.07 -9.23
CA ARG A 30 -17.11 -9.79 -8.23
C ARG A 30 -15.74 -10.05 -8.82
N PRO A 31 -14.79 -9.12 -8.68
CA PRO A 31 -13.40 -9.40 -8.98
C PRO A 31 -12.87 -10.50 -8.05
N ASP A 32 -12.29 -11.56 -8.61
CA ASP A 32 -11.71 -12.69 -7.85
C ASP A 32 -10.58 -12.27 -6.91
N ILE A 33 -10.08 -11.05 -7.10
CA ILE A 33 -9.02 -10.44 -6.32
C ILE A 33 -9.45 -10.02 -4.91
N LEU A 34 -10.75 -9.92 -4.57
CA LEU A 34 -11.16 -9.44 -3.24
C LEU A 34 -11.07 -10.53 -2.16
N ILE A 35 -10.68 -10.15 -0.96
CA ILE A 35 -10.61 -11.03 0.22
C ILE A 35 -11.69 -10.66 1.26
N PRO A 36 -12.04 -11.53 2.22
CA PRO A 36 -13.12 -11.28 3.18
C PRO A 36 -12.74 -10.28 4.30
N TRP A 37 -11.86 -9.33 4.01
CA TRP A 37 -11.36 -8.33 4.93
C TRP A 37 -11.49 -6.94 4.33
N ARG A 38 -11.76 -5.96 5.18
CA ARG A 38 -11.86 -4.55 4.78
C ARG A 38 -11.28 -3.63 5.85
N ILE A 39 -10.97 -2.43 5.41
CA ILE A 39 -10.58 -1.30 6.26
C ILE A 39 -11.86 -0.60 6.73
N ASP A 40 -12.08 -0.58 8.04
CA ASP A 40 -13.10 0.24 8.68
C ASP A 40 -12.59 1.66 8.90
N ASN A 41 -13.46 2.66 8.82
CA ASN A 41 -13.10 4.08 8.78
C ASN A 41 -12.09 4.39 7.66
N PHE A 42 -12.38 3.89 6.45
CA PHE A 42 -11.55 4.09 5.27
C PHE A 42 -11.37 5.59 4.97
N PRO A 43 -10.12 6.09 4.86
CA PRO A 43 -9.82 7.48 4.52
C PRO A 43 -10.45 7.92 3.20
N GLU A 44 -11.12 9.08 3.18
CA GLU A 44 -11.71 9.60 1.94
C GLU A 44 -10.66 9.87 0.87
N GLU A 45 -9.46 10.30 1.29
CA GLU A 45 -8.34 10.64 0.41
C GLU A 45 -7.85 9.43 -0.39
N TRP A 46 -8.10 8.21 0.08
CA TRP A 46 -7.69 6.99 -0.58
C TRP A 46 -8.70 6.49 -1.61
N HIS A 47 -9.88 7.10 -1.72
CA HIS A 47 -10.85 6.73 -2.75
C HIS A 47 -10.36 7.01 -4.18
N VAL A 48 -9.42 7.97 -4.32
CA VAL A 48 -8.83 8.35 -5.60
C VAL A 48 -7.46 7.70 -5.83
N SER A 49 -6.91 7.03 -4.81
CA SER A 49 -5.60 6.40 -4.89
C SER A 49 -5.65 5.12 -5.73
N VAL A 50 -4.66 4.94 -6.59
CA VAL A 50 -4.45 3.69 -7.32
C VAL A 50 -3.50 2.83 -6.48
N CYS A 51 -4.00 1.72 -5.94
CA CYS A 51 -3.21 0.79 -5.14
C CYS A 51 -3.74 -0.62 -5.31
N ASP A 52 -2.84 -1.57 -5.49
CA ASP A 52 -3.23 -2.96 -5.66
C ASP A 52 -3.69 -3.60 -4.34
N CYS A 53 -3.30 -3.06 -3.18
CA CYS A 53 -3.61 -3.63 -1.86
C CYS A 53 -5.11 -3.52 -1.46
N PHE A 54 -5.83 -2.53 -1.99
CA PHE A 54 -7.24 -2.28 -1.67
C PHE A 54 -7.98 -1.62 -2.82
N ILE A 55 -9.29 -1.84 -2.92
CA ILE A 55 -10.15 -1.08 -3.82
C ILE A 55 -10.78 0.12 -3.11
N PRO A 56 -11.22 1.16 -3.85
CA PRO A 56 -12.02 2.25 -3.29
C PRO A 56 -13.19 1.71 -2.47
N GLY A 57 -13.37 2.23 -1.25
CA GLY A 57 -14.32 1.68 -0.27
C GLY A 57 -13.68 0.72 0.74
N GLY A 58 -12.37 0.49 0.65
CA GLY A 58 -11.57 -0.15 1.70
C GLY A 58 -11.60 -1.67 1.70
N HIS A 59 -12.15 -2.32 0.67
CA HIS A 59 -12.03 -3.78 0.56
C HIS A 59 -10.60 -4.17 0.18
N LEU A 60 -10.03 -5.11 0.92
CA LEU A 60 -8.68 -5.59 0.66
C LEU A 60 -8.69 -6.59 -0.51
N THR A 61 -7.56 -6.64 -1.20
CA THR A 61 -7.33 -7.57 -2.31
C THR A 61 -6.40 -8.72 -1.89
N ARG A 62 -6.26 -9.72 -2.76
CA ARG A 62 -5.31 -10.84 -2.60
C ARG A 62 -3.86 -10.37 -2.70
N SER A 63 -3.62 -9.22 -3.31
CA SER A 63 -2.27 -8.68 -3.49
C SER A 63 -1.57 -8.37 -2.18
N ILE A 64 -2.32 -8.19 -1.08
CA ILE A 64 -1.72 -8.06 0.26
C ILE A 64 -0.96 -9.32 0.70
N PHE A 65 -1.26 -10.48 0.13
CA PHE A 65 -0.61 -11.75 0.45
C PHE A 65 0.47 -12.14 -0.57
N GLU A 66 0.67 -11.36 -1.62
CA GLU A 66 1.71 -11.65 -2.62
C GLU A 66 3.08 -11.63 -1.95
N GLY A 67 3.86 -12.70 -2.17
CA GLY A 67 5.18 -12.86 -1.56
C GLY A 67 5.17 -13.29 -0.08
N LEU A 68 4.01 -13.49 0.54
CA LEU A 68 3.91 -13.96 1.93
C LEU A 68 3.53 -15.45 2.00
N ALA A 69 4.13 -16.16 2.98
CA ALA A 69 3.72 -17.52 3.29
C ALA A 69 2.36 -17.49 4.00
N LEU A 70 1.32 -17.95 3.30
CA LEU A 70 -0.02 -18.03 3.86
C LEU A 70 -0.08 -19.11 4.96
N PRO A 71 -0.69 -18.81 6.13
CA PRO A 71 -0.93 -19.83 7.14
C PRO A 71 -1.88 -20.93 6.62
N GLU A 72 -1.71 -22.16 7.12
CA GLU A 72 -2.59 -23.30 6.78
C GLU A 72 -4.01 -23.11 7.32
N GLU A 73 -4.14 -22.43 8.46
CA GLU A 73 -5.41 -21.99 9.01
C GLU A 73 -5.81 -20.63 8.41
N LYS A 74 -7.13 -20.34 8.41
CA LYS A 74 -7.65 -19.06 7.90
C LYS A 74 -6.90 -17.89 8.55
N PRO A 75 -6.43 -16.90 7.77
CA PRO A 75 -5.61 -15.82 8.29
C PRO A 75 -6.38 -15.02 9.34
N ASP A 76 -5.74 -14.78 10.49
CA ASP A 76 -6.30 -13.97 11.56
C ASP A 76 -6.21 -12.46 11.24
N GLY A 77 -6.93 -11.64 12.02
CA GLY A 77 -6.95 -10.19 11.77
C GLY A 77 -5.58 -9.54 11.93
N GLU A 78 -4.74 -10.05 12.84
CA GLU A 78 -3.41 -9.49 13.10
C GLU A 78 -2.44 -9.77 11.93
N PHE A 79 -2.50 -10.97 11.36
CA PHE A 79 -1.75 -11.37 10.17
C PHE A 79 -2.19 -10.56 8.97
N VAL A 80 -3.50 -10.41 8.75
CA VAL A 80 -4.02 -9.60 7.63
C VAL A 80 -3.60 -8.14 7.78
N GLU A 81 -3.58 -7.60 9.00
CA GLU A 81 -3.09 -6.25 9.25
C GLU A 81 -1.60 -6.12 8.95
N LYS A 82 -0.77 -7.07 9.39
CA LYS A 82 0.66 -7.09 9.06
C LYS A 82 0.90 -7.19 7.55
N ALA A 83 0.17 -8.08 6.88
CA ALA A 83 0.24 -8.28 5.44
C ALA A 83 -0.17 -7.03 4.66
N PHE A 84 -1.28 -6.40 5.08
CA PHE A 84 -1.74 -5.13 4.52
C PHE A 84 -0.69 -4.03 4.64
N ILE A 85 -0.14 -3.85 5.85
CA ILE A 85 0.87 -2.81 6.07
C ILE A 85 2.09 -3.09 5.19
N HIS A 86 2.58 -4.32 5.17
CA HIS A 86 3.71 -4.73 4.33
C HIS A 86 3.48 -4.42 2.85
N CYS A 87 2.31 -4.79 2.31
CA CYS A 87 1.90 -4.46 0.95
C CYS A 87 1.91 -2.95 0.70
N LEU A 88 1.38 -2.19 1.66
CA LEU A 88 1.30 -0.74 1.56
C LEU A 88 2.67 -0.08 1.62
N GLU A 89 3.62 -0.58 2.44
CA GLU A 89 4.99 -0.06 2.46
C GLU A 89 5.64 -0.19 1.07
N ASN A 90 5.40 -1.30 0.39
CA ASN A 90 5.90 -1.57 -0.96
C ASN A 90 5.13 -0.83 -2.08
N SER A 91 3.94 -0.32 -1.77
CA SER A 91 3.05 0.37 -2.72
C SER A 91 2.92 1.88 -2.45
N MET A 92 3.77 2.43 -1.56
CA MET A 92 3.77 3.86 -1.20
C MET A 92 3.92 4.78 -2.42
N GLU A 93 4.73 4.38 -3.40
CA GLU A 93 4.92 5.12 -4.66
C GLU A 93 3.62 5.19 -5.47
N GLN A 94 2.87 4.09 -5.55
CA GLN A 94 1.58 4.03 -6.24
C GLN A 94 0.52 4.93 -5.56
N LEU A 95 0.57 5.02 -4.23
CA LEU A 95 -0.29 5.90 -3.44
C LEU A 95 0.08 7.39 -3.57
N GLY A 96 1.14 7.73 -4.32
CA GLY A 96 1.61 9.10 -4.49
C GLY A 96 2.34 9.66 -3.26
N TYR A 97 2.65 8.83 -2.26
CA TYR A 97 3.49 9.22 -1.14
C TYR A 97 4.96 9.16 -1.57
N LEU A 98 5.43 10.22 -2.24
CA LEU A 98 6.87 10.47 -2.36
C LEU A 98 7.38 10.84 -0.95
N LEU A 99 8.15 9.95 -0.31
CA LEU A 99 8.93 10.32 0.87
C LEU A 99 9.72 11.59 0.52
N PHE A 100 9.43 12.67 1.24
CA PHE A 100 9.97 14.00 0.99
C PHE A 100 11.45 13.92 0.64
N LYS A 101 11.83 14.54 -0.50
CA LYS A 101 13.23 14.80 -0.84
C LYS A 101 13.95 15.32 0.42
N PRO A 102 15.17 14.85 0.72
CA PRO A 102 15.87 15.27 1.92
C PRO A 102 15.88 16.81 1.99
N GLN A 103 15.45 17.37 3.13
CA GLN A 103 15.61 18.80 3.36
C GLN A 103 17.11 19.12 3.39
N GLY A 104 17.50 20.22 2.73
CA GLY A 104 18.86 20.50 2.24
C GLY A 104 20.02 20.40 3.24
N ASN A 105 21.24 20.38 2.69
CA ASN A 105 22.53 20.16 3.37
C ASN A 105 22.64 18.84 4.15
N SER A 106 21.84 17.84 3.82
CA SER A 106 22.10 16.47 4.28
C SER A 106 23.10 15.82 3.32
N LYS A 107 24.03 15.00 3.84
CA LYS A 107 24.94 14.17 3.03
C LYS A 107 24.22 13.31 1.97
N TYR A 108 22.93 13.05 2.17
CA TYR A 108 22.08 12.29 1.25
C TYR A 108 21.46 13.15 0.13
N ALA A 109 21.54 14.49 0.22
CA ALA A 109 21.21 15.39 -0.88
C ALA A 109 22.31 15.34 -1.95
N ASP A 110 23.58 15.37 -1.53
CA ASP A 110 24.73 15.28 -2.44
C ASP A 110 24.75 13.97 -3.24
N ILE A 111 24.37 12.84 -2.60
CA ILE A 111 24.27 11.53 -3.26
C ILE A 111 23.15 11.53 -4.30
N LYS A 112 22.05 12.24 -4.03
CA LYS A 112 20.91 12.32 -4.94
C LYS A 112 21.21 13.20 -6.15
N ASP A 113 21.91 14.30 -5.94
CA ASP A 113 22.35 15.18 -7.02
C ASP A 113 23.30 14.41 -7.95
N TYR A 114 24.24 13.64 -7.38
CA TYR A 114 25.14 12.77 -8.15
C TYR A 114 24.39 11.69 -8.96
N LEU A 115 23.37 11.06 -8.39
CA LEU A 115 22.57 10.05 -9.10
C LEU A 115 21.70 10.67 -10.21
N THR A 116 21.24 11.90 -10.01
CA THR A 116 20.45 12.64 -11.02
C THR A 116 21.33 13.06 -12.19
N GLU A 117 22.53 13.55 -11.92
CA GLU A 117 23.55 13.86 -12.94
C GLU A 117 23.90 12.62 -13.77
N TRP A 118 24.03 11.45 -13.13
CA TRP A 118 24.26 10.18 -13.84
C TRP A 118 23.10 9.76 -14.73
N GLU A 119 21.85 9.92 -14.28
CA GLU A 119 20.67 9.62 -15.13
C GLU A 119 20.58 10.54 -16.34
N GLU A 120 20.94 11.82 -16.18
CA GLU A 120 21.00 12.79 -17.28
C GLU A 120 22.10 12.42 -18.28
N ASP A 121 23.29 12.03 -17.80
CA ASP A 121 24.39 11.59 -18.64
C ASP A 121 24.07 10.28 -19.40
N ASP A 122 23.39 9.33 -18.76
CA ASP A 122 22.98 8.08 -19.41
C ASP A 122 21.90 8.31 -20.49
N GLN A 123 20.98 9.26 -20.28
CA GLN A 123 20.02 9.69 -21.30
C GLN A 123 20.72 10.38 -22.48
N ASP A 124 21.66 11.29 -22.21
CA ASP A 124 22.42 11.99 -23.25
C ASP A 124 23.34 11.04 -24.04
N ALA A 125 23.81 9.96 -23.41
CA ALA A 125 24.53 8.86 -24.04
C ALA A 125 23.62 7.88 -24.81
N GLY A 126 22.30 8.00 -24.68
CA GLY A 126 21.31 7.11 -25.31
C GLY A 126 21.28 5.71 -24.72
N LEU A 127 21.69 5.55 -23.46
CA LEU A 127 21.70 4.30 -22.71
C LEU A 127 20.37 4.05 -21.97
N LEU A 128 19.49 5.06 -21.93
CA LEU A 128 18.15 5.06 -21.34
C LEU A 128 17.12 5.70 -22.28
#